data_AF-A0A1Z9H8Z7-F1
#
_entry.id   AF-A0A1Z9H8Z7-F1
#
_cell.length_a   1.000
_cell.length_b   1.000
_cell.length_c   1.000
_cell.angle_alpha   90.00
_cell.angle_beta   90.00
_cell.angle_gamma   90.00
#
_symmetry.space_group_name_H-M   'P 1'
#
loop_
_entity.id
_entity.type
_entity.pdbx_description
1 polymer ?
#
loop_
_entity_poly.entity_id
_entity_poly.type
_entity_poly.pdbx_seq_one_letter_code
_entity_poly.pdbx_strand_id
1 'polypeptide(L)'
;MRLSLLLCFLVSCGGPARIQIASDPQGALVTLNGLEKGRTPVVVQEKFRGTADVLLELEGYEPYRSTLDLRPKWYEVPPFDLVIPASERSFQIQMEIEKTDHQSLKRRALDFRP
;
A
#
# COMPACT_ATOMS: atom_id res chain seq x y z
N MET A 1 -28.52 1.54 -36.75
CA MET A 1 -28.46 0.64 -35.58
C MET A 1 -27.00 0.50 -35.17
N ARG A 2 -26.34 1.62 -34.82
CA ARG A 2 -26.19 2.21 -33.47
C ARG A 2 -25.33 1.37 -32.53
N LEU A 3 -24.02 1.36 -32.80
CA LEU A 3 -22.94 1.71 -31.87
C LEU A 3 -23.17 1.34 -30.39
N SER A 4 -23.39 0.06 -30.09
CA SER A 4 -23.62 -0.42 -28.71
C SER A 4 -22.44 -1.24 -28.15
N LEU A 5 -21.40 -1.52 -28.95
CA LEU A 5 -20.23 -2.31 -28.51
C LEU A 5 -19.14 -1.51 -27.77
N LEU A 6 -19.23 -0.18 -27.72
CA LEU A 6 -18.18 0.66 -27.11
C LEU A 6 -18.29 0.81 -25.58
N LEU A 7 -19.37 0.31 -24.96
CA LEU A 7 -19.61 0.51 -23.52
C LEU A 7 -19.03 -0.59 -22.61
N CYS A 8 -18.61 -1.73 -23.16
CA CYS A 8 -18.04 -2.82 -22.36
C CYS A 8 -16.54 -2.63 -22.04
N PHE A 9 -15.83 -1.75 -22.76
CA PHE A 9 -14.41 -1.47 -22.48
C PHE A 9 -14.19 -0.66 -21.18
N LEU A 10 -15.25 -0.04 -20.64
CA LEU A 10 -15.16 0.73 -19.40
C LEU A 10 -15.35 -0.13 -18.15
N VAL A 11 -15.76 -1.39 -18.31
CA VAL A 11 -15.93 -2.34 -17.18
C VAL A 11 -14.71 -3.25 -17.13
N SER A 12 -13.53 -2.67 -16.95
CA SER A 12 -12.39 -3.41 -16.43
C SER A 12 -12.64 -3.66 -14.94
N CYS A 13 -13.51 -4.63 -14.63
CA CYS A 13 -13.64 -5.19 -13.30
C CYS A 13 -12.45 -6.11 -13.06
N GLY A 14 -11.25 -5.54 -12.94
CA GLY A 14 -10.06 -6.30 -12.61
C GLY A 14 -10.25 -6.93 -11.23
N GLY A 15 -9.96 -8.22 -11.11
CA GLY A 15 -10.16 -9.03 -9.90
C GLY A 15 -9.44 -8.51 -8.64
N PRO A 16 -9.68 -9.12 -7.47
CA PRO A 16 -9.06 -8.69 -6.21
C PRO A 16 -7.53 -8.70 -6.31
N ALA A 17 -6.89 -7.61 -5.89
CA ALA A 17 -5.44 -7.54 -5.81
C ALA A 17 -4.98 -8.12 -4.47
N ARG A 18 -4.05 -9.09 -4.52
CA ARG A 18 -3.42 -9.65 -3.32
C ARG A 18 -2.15 -8.86 -3.02
N ILE A 19 -2.12 -8.21 -1.86
CA ILE A 19 -1.03 -7.35 -1.43
C ILE A 19 -0.43 -7.98 -0.17
N GLN A 20 0.84 -8.37 -0.25
CA GLN A 20 1.58 -8.83 0.92
C GLN A 20 2.40 -7.68 1.48
N ILE A 21 2.16 -7.36 2.75
CA ILE A 21 2.87 -6.30 3.47
C ILE A 21 3.69 -6.98 4.56
N ALA A 22 5.01 -6.92 4.39
CA ALA A 22 5.97 -7.39 5.38
C ALA A 22 6.82 -6.21 5.85
N SER A 23 7.05 -6.11 7.15
CA SER A 23 7.97 -5.14 7.72
C SER A 23 9.15 -5.83 8.40
N ASP A 24 10.29 -5.14 8.41
CA ASP A 24 11.43 -5.48 9.23
C ASP A 24 11.73 -4.30 10.18
N PRO A 25 11.55 -4.45 11.50
CA PRO A 25 11.12 -5.66 12.23
C PRO A 25 9.64 -6.04 12.01
N GLN A 26 9.31 -7.30 12.29
CA GLN A 26 7.93 -7.83 12.24
C GLN A 26 7.10 -7.37 13.44
N GLY A 27 5.77 -7.39 13.29
CA GLY A 27 4.82 -7.07 14.37
C GLY A 27 4.27 -5.64 14.35
N ALA A 28 4.62 -4.85 13.33
CA ALA A 28 4.10 -3.51 13.12
C ALA A 28 2.61 -3.55 12.77
N LEU A 29 1.82 -2.68 13.38
CA LEU A 29 0.41 -2.47 13.05
C LEU A 29 0.31 -1.84 11.66
N VAL A 30 -0.46 -2.47 10.78
CA VAL A 30 -0.67 -2.02 9.40
C VAL A 30 -2.07 -1.42 9.27
N THR A 31 -2.10 -0.16 8.90
CA THR A 31 -3.32 0.57 8.57
C THR A 31 -3.30 0.93 7.09
N LEU A 32 -4.30 0.47 6.34
CA LEU A 32 -4.45 0.71 4.91
C LEU A 32 -5.69 1.56 4.66
N ASN A 33 -5.52 2.75 4.07
CA ASN A 33 -6.59 3.73 3.84
C ASN A 33 -7.39 4.08 5.11
N GLY A 34 -6.72 4.12 6.26
CA GLY A 34 -7.36 4.35 7.57
C GLY A 34 -8.07 3.13 8.17
N LEU A 35 -8.01 1.97 7.52
CA LEU A 35 -8.54 0.70 8.05
C LEU A 35 -7.40 -0.17 8.57
N GLU A 36 -7.46 -0.55 9.84
CA GLU A 36 -6.51 -1.52 10.42
C GLU A 36 -6.69 -2.88 9.74
N LYS A 37 -5.60 -3.41 9.19
CA LYS A 37 -5.59 -4.72 8.51
C LYS A 37 -4.93 -5.83 9.33
N GLY A 38 -4.23 -5.47 10.41
CA GLY A 38 -3.56 -6.42 11.31
C GLY A 38 -2.09 -6.04 11.52
N ARG A 39 -1.27 -7.01 11.94
CA ARG A 39 0.17 -6.82 12.17
C ARG A 39 1.01 -7.52 11.11
N THR A 40 2.16 -6.95 10.75
CA THR A 40 3.09 -7.57 9.79
C THR A 40 3.70 -8.87 10.33
N PRO A 41 3.97 -9.87 9.46
CA PRO A 41 3.59 -9.92 8.04
C PRO A 41 2.09 -10.20 7.84
N VAL A 42 1.43 -9.40 7.00
CA VAL A 42 -0.01 -9.53 6.70
C VAL A 42 -0.26 -9.60 5.21
N VAL A 43 -1.20 -10.43 4.79
CA VAL A 43 -1.68 -10.52 3.41
C VAL A 43 -3.07 -9.93 3.34
N VAL A 44 -3.23 -8.84 2.60
CA VAL A 44 -4.49 -8.13 2.43
C VAL A 44 -5.01 -8.36 1.02
N GLN A 45 -6.28 -8.75 0.91
CA GLN A 45 -6.98 -8.78 -0.37
C GLN A 45 -7.79 -7.49 -0.50
N GLU A 46 -7.39 -6.62 -1.42
CA GLU A 46 -8.04 -5.34 -1.60
C GLU A 46 -8.65 -5.26 -3.01
N LYS A 47 -9.91 -4.82 -3.08
CA LYS A 47 -10.60 -4.62 -4.36
C LYS A 47 -10.38 -3.21 -4.91
N PHE A 48 -9.89 -2.30 -4.06
CA PHE A 48 -9.61 -0.93 -4.42
C PHE A 48 -8.45 -0.84 -5.42
N ARG A 49 -8.69 -0.17 -6.55
CA ARG A 49 -7.70 0.10 -7.60
C ARG A 49 -7.44 1.60 -7.64
N GLY A 50 -6.26 1.97 -7.19
CA GLY A 50 -5.87 3.37 -7.04
C GLY A 50 -4.65 3.49 -6.14
N THR A 51 -4.47 4.67 -5.60
CA THR A 51 -3.40 4.96 -4.66
C THR A 51 -3.88 4.62 -3.25
N ALA A 52 -3.22 3.70 -2.56
CA ALA A 52 -3.54 3.35 -1.18
C ALA A 52 -2.51 3.93 -0.23
N ASP A 53 -2.98 4.60 0.82
CA ASP A 53 -2.14 5.06 1.91
C ASP A 53 -1.90 3.90 2.88
N VAL A 54 -0.65 3.56 3.11
CA VAL A 54 -0.23 2.57 4.11
C VAL A 54 0.52 3.29 5.22
N LEU A 55 0.08 3.04 6.44
CA LEU A 55 0.71 3.46 7.67
C LEU A 55 1.13 2.21 8.44
N LEU A 56 2.42 2.13 8.77
CA LEU A 56 2.95 1.13 9.67
C LEU A 56 3.39 1.78 10.97
N GLU A 57 2.90 1.25 12.09
CA GLU A 57 3.20 1.73 13.43
C GLU A 57 3.75 0.59 14.27
N LEU A 58 4.91 0.81 14.88
CA LEU A 58 5.50 -0.12 15.83
C LEU A 58 6.09 0.66 17.00
N GLU A 59 5.91 0.14 18.19
CA GLU A 59 6.43 0.75 19.41
C GLU A 59 7.96 0.84 19.35
N GLY A 60 8.51 2.04 19.54
CA GLY A 60 9.95 2.32 19.46
C GLY A 60 10.49 2.56 18.05
N TYR A 61 9.63 2.63 17.03
CA TYR A 61 9.99 2.91 15.63
C TYR A 61 9.24 4.13 15.12
N GLU A 62 9.82 4.84 14.13
CA GLU A 62 9.14 5.97 13.53
C GLU A 62 7.94 5.47 12.71
N PRO A 63 6.76 6.11 12.82
CA PRO A 63 5.60 5.72 12.04
C PRO A 63 5.92 5.89 10.56
N TYR A 64 5.90 4.78 9.82
CA TYR A 64 6.24 4.76 8.41
C TYR A 64 4.98 4.96 7.57
N ARG A 65 4.87 6.11 6.92
CA ARG A 65 3.78 6.40 5.97
C ARG A 65 4.30 6.31 4.54
N SER A 66 3.68 5.44 3.76
CA SER A 66 4.00 5.29 2.34
C SER A 66 2.72 5.13 1.53
N THR A 67 2.82 5.53 0.27
CA THR A 67 1.70 5.57 -0.65
C THR A 67 1.95 4.51 -1.73
N LEU A 68 1.16 3.44 -1.70
CA LEU A 68 1.27 2.32 -2.63
C LEU A 68 0.37 2.54 -3.85
N ASP A 69 0.95 2.42 -5.04
CA ASP A 69 0.19 2.43 -6.28
C ASP A 69 -0.35 1.03 -6.60
N LEU A 70 -1.64 0.83 -6.35
CA LEU A 70 -2.37 -0.40 -6.61
C LEU A 70 -3.07 -0.39 -7.97
N ARG A 71 -2.76 0.57 -8.84
CA ARG A 71 -3.33 0.58 -10.20
C ARG A 71 -2.89 -0.66 -10.98
N PRO A 72 -3.79 -1.32 -11.72
CA PRO A 72 -3.40 -2.33 -12.69
C PRO A 72 -2.48 -1.69 -13.72
N LYS A 73 -1.39 -2.38 -14.07
CA LYS A 73 -0.58 -1.93 -15.20
C LYS A 73 -1.29 -2.30 -16.52
N TRP A 74 -0.88 -1.66 -17.61
CA TRP A 74 -1.51 -1.80 -18.93
C TRP A 74 -1.54 -3.25 -19.49
N TYR A 75 -0.71 -4.14 -18.95
CA TYR A 75 -0.64 -5.56 -19.31
C TYR A 75 -1.59 -6.47 -18.51
N GLU A 76 -2.28 -5.95 -17.49
CA GLU A 76 -3.33 -6.67 -16.71
C GLU A 76 -4.73 -6.52 -17.35
N VAL A 77 -4.80 -6.05 -18.60
CA VAL A 77 -6.08 -5.83 -19.33
C VAL A 77 -6.24 -6.92 -20.38
N PRO A 78 -7.42 -7.59 -20.48
CA PRO A 78 -7.66 -8.63 -21.49
C PRO A 78 -7.48 -8.09 -22.93
N PRO A 79 -7.01 -8.94 -23.88
CA PRO A 79 -7.08 -10.40 -23.87
C PRO A 79 -5.91 -11.15 -23.19
N PHE A 80 -4.86 -10.45 -22.77
CA PHE A 80 -3.64 -11.06 -22.21
C PHE A 80 -3.76 -11.49 -20.74
N ASP A 81 -4.78 -11.01 -20.03
CA ASP A 81 -5.08 -11.32 -18.61
C ASP A 81 -5.49 -12.79 -18.38
N LEU A 82 -5.93 -13.52 -19.42
CA LEU A 82 -6.39 -14.91 -19.31
C LEU A 82 -5.24 -15.94 -19.21
N VAL A 83 -4.00 -15.52 -19.43
CA VAL A 83 -2.81 -16.41 -19.44
C VAL A 83 -1.95 -16.24 -18.19
N ILE A 84 -2.16 -15.17 -17.41
CA ILE A 84 -1.26 -14.79 -16.31
C ILE A 84 -2.05 -14.76 -14.99
N PRO A 85 -1.76 -15.62 -14.01
CA PRO A 85 -2.39 -15.53 -12.70
C PRO A 85 -2.05 -14.18 -12.05
N ALA A 86 -3.03 -13.58 -11.35
CA ALA A 86 -2.91 -12.30 -10.68
C ALA A 86 -1.55 -12.14 -10.00
N SER A 87 -0.77 -11.13 -10.42
CA SER A 87 0.56 -10.86 -9.88
C SER A 87 0.46 -10.62 -8.38
N GLU A 88 0.99 -11.54 -7.57
CA GLU A 88 1.18 -11.33 -6.13
C GLU A 88 2.19 -10.19 -5.98
N ARG A 89 1.72 -9.02 -5.56
CA ARG A 89 2.60 -7.87 -5.30
C ARG A 89 3.05 -7.94 -3.85
N SER A 90 4.30 -8.38 -3.63
CA SER A 90 4.94 -8.38 -2.32
C SER A 90 5.69 -7.07 -2.11
N PHE A 91 5.34 -6.31 -1.08
CA PHE A 91 6.06 -5.12 -0.66
C PHE A 91 6.79 -5.42 0.65
N GLN A 92 8.12 -5.40 0.60
CA GLN A 92 8.97 -5.44 1.80
C GLN A 92 9.30 -4.00 2.19
N ILE A 93 8.91 -3.62 3.40
CA ILE A 93 9.10 -2.29 3.94
C ILE A 93 10.10 -2.39 5.10
N GLN A 94 11.22 -1.70 5.00
CA GLN A 94 12.16 -1.58 6.12
C GLN A 94 11.74 -0.41 6.97
N MET A 95 11.53 -0.63 8.27
CA MET A 95 11.20 0.45 9.21
C MET A 95 12.47 1.01 9.82
N GLU A 96 12.59 2.33 9.81
CA GLU A 96 13.67 3.02 10.50
C GLU A 96 13.33 3.11 12.00
N ILE A 97 14.30 2.79 12.85
CA ILE A 97 14.17 2.95 14.30
C ILE A 97 13.99 4.44 14.59
N GLU A 98 13.02 4.80 15.43
CA GLU A 98 12.90 6.17 15.94
C GLU A 98 14.15 6.44 16.78
N LYS A 99 15.13 7.06 16.15
CA LYS A 99 16.38 7.41 16.80
C LYS A 99 16.02 8.43 17.87
N THR A 100 15.92 7.96 19.12
CA THR A 100 15.88 8.78 20.34
C THR A 100 17.26 9.44 20.48
N ASP A 101 17.59 10.29 19.52
CA ASP A 101 18.85 11.00 19.41
C ASP A 101 18.56 12.42 19.89
N HIS A 102 19.31 12.93 20.87
CA HIS A 102 19.06 14.25 21.46
C HIS A 102 19.00 15.39 20.41
N GLN A 103 19.49 15.15 19.20
CA GLN A 103 19.46 16.04 18.04
C GLN A 103 18.07 16.15 17.38
N SER A 104 17.27 15.08 17.31
CA SER A 104 15.92 15.13 16.71
C SER A 104 14.95 15.91 17.62
N LEU A 105 15.10 15.80 18.94
CA LEU A 105 14.39 16.63 19.92
C LEU A 105 14.78 18.11 19.81
N LYS A 106 16.06 18.42 19.62
CA LYS A 106 16.53 19.80 19.43
C LYS A 106 16.00 20.43 18.13
N ARG A 107 15.88 19.65 17.04
CA ARG A 107 15.28 20.12 15.78
C ARG A 107 13.79 20.44 15.95
N ARG A 108 13.00 19.54 16.55
CA ARG A 108 11.59 19.80 16.86
C ARG A 108 11.42 21.00 17.82
N ALA A 109 12.31 21.17 18.79
CA ALA A 109 12.29 22.33 19.69
C ALA A 109 12.66 23.65 19.00
N LEU A 110 13.49 23.62 17.95
CA LEU A 110 13.79 24.81 17.13
C LEU A 110 12.61 25.21 16.24
N ASP A 111 11.93 24.24 15.63
CA ASP A 111 10.73 24.49 14.81
C ASP A 111 9.55 25.01 15.65
N PHE A 112 9.55 24.76 16.97
CA PHE A 112 8.50 25.23 17.88
C PHE A 112 8.73 26.65 18.41
N ARG A 113 9.78 27.35 17.96
CA ARG A 113 10.01 28.75 18.34
C ARG A 113 9.17 29.66 17.42
N PRO A 114 8.25 30.47 17.98
CA PRO A 114 7.42 31.41 17.20
C PRO A 114 8.23 32.57 16.61
#